data_AF-A0A4Q0I463-F1
#
_entry.id   AF-A0A4Q0I463-F1
#
_cell.length_a   1.000
_cell.length_b   1.000
_cell.length_c   1.000
_cell.angle_alpha   90.00
_cell.angle_beta   90.00
_cell.angle_gamma   90.00
#
_symmetry.space_group_name_H-M   'P 1'
#
loop_
_entity.id
_entity.type
_entity.pdbx_description
1 polymer ?
#
loop_
_entity_poly.entity_id
_entity_poly.type
_entity_poly.pdbx_seq_one_letter_code
_entity_poly.pdbx_strand_id
1 'polypeptide(L)'
;MNKIGIIYEIQGKKEIILTPESEFIIINRRKDMCVGQQVSFGNDDIYDAKRRRFLYTATAVSSVAAVLVVMFLYFQSAFLRSTNNIYGYIDIDINPSVELAIDENYRVLEVKQLNRDGEQLTSGLDYKDKNIESVIPELVRKCIDIGFIKDEDERKIVLISGALNDKQSEYKLSREESENRLTRLLNDIKTEIDRIDNIEGYTIMVTPKERKNASEYGLSMGRYCLYLEAEELDSSITIEEVNDMSVTDMIVKLERMKLASTDMPSPKPQGTPAPADETLQMSSAPIQQPNPSGLPEISQYPEETNTPRPTEDPTITQEKTPQPSPLIESPKNTEAGTKGLRIQHFSKKPYDSQGVDFSFRMYNTGNDIIDLKDVKVRYYFKEELSVDEMNWAVYFYSLGAEEDVQCKFYDLPGKTEANKYIEITFETGTLHPKDVMYITGEFYQNNWGRFEQRDDYSYNSADSYADWKKMTAYISGKLVWGIEPK
;
A
#
# COMPACT_ATOMS: atom_id res chain seq x y z
N MET A 1 57.69 -52.94 14.58
CA MET A 1 58.84 -53.87 14.48
C MET A 1 58.38 -55.07 13.66
N ASN A 2 59.27 -55.66 12.87
CA ASN A 2 58.91 -56.86 12.11
C ASN A 2 59.06 -58.09 13.02
N LYS A 3 58.07 -59.00 13.00
CA LYS A 3 58.22 -60.34 13.56
C LYS A 3 59.02 -61.22 12.59
N ILE A 4 59.44 -62.39 13.07
CA ILE A 4 60.02 -63.47 12.27
C ILE A 4 59.26 -64.75 12.62
N GLY A 5 59.00 -65.61 11.64
CA GLY A 5 58.42 -66.93 11.85
C GLY A 5 58.67 -67.84 10.65
N ILE A 6 58.25 -69.10 10.76
CA ILE A 6 58.39 -70.11 9.70
C ILE A 6 57.04 -70.30 9.00
N ILE A 7 57.02 -70.32 7.67
CA ILE A 7 55.81 -70.63 6.91
C ILE A 7 55.44 -72.09 7.18
N TYR A 8 54.35 -72.28 7.91
CA TYR A 8 53.79 -73.59 8.25
C TYR A 8 52.90 -74.13 7.13
N GLU A 9 52.10 -73.28 6.50
CA GLU A 9 51.18 -73.67 5.43
C GLU A 9 50.93 -72.52 4.44
N ILE A 10 50.62 -72.86 3.18
CA ILE A 10 50.30 -71.90 2.11
C ILE A 10 48.90 -72.21 1.56
N GLN A 11 47.92 -71.35 1.87
CA GLN A 11 46.53 -71.49 1.44
C GLN A 11 46.19 -70.45 0.36
N GLY A 12 46.57 -70.77 -0.88
CA GLY A 12 46.24 -69.97 -2.08
C GLY A 12 46.92 -68.60 -2.11
N LYS A 13 46.21 -67.55 -1.63
CA LYS A 13 46.69 -66.16 -1.52
C LYS A 13 47.04 -65.75 -0.08
N LYS A 14 47.02 -66.70 0.86
CA LYS A 14 47.36 -66.51 2.28
C LYS A 14 48.46 -67.47 2.69
N GLU A 15 49.28 -67.07 3.65
CA GLU A 15 50.34 -67.90 4.22
C GLU A 15 50.20 -67.90 5.73
N ILE A 16 50.26 -69.08 6.35
CA ILE A 16 50.14 -69.28 7.79
C ILE A 16 51.56 -69.45 8.33
N ILE A 17 51.97 -68.52 9.18
CA ILE A 17 53.31 -68.48 9.78
C ILE A 17 53.22 -68.89 11.24
N LEU A 18 54.06 -69.85 11.64
CA LEU A 18 54.31 -70.20 13.04
C LEU A 18 55.48 -69.36 13.58
N THR A 19 55.26 -68.57 14.62
CA THR A 19 56.31 -67.76 15.27
C THR A 19 57.07 -68.56 16.34
N PRO A 20 58.27 -68.12 16.79
CA PRO A 20 58.98 -68.74 17.90
C PRO A 20 58.18 -68.81 19.20
N GLU A 21 57.25 -67.88 19.40
CA GLU A 21 56.32 -67.83 20.54
C GLU A 21 55.15 -68.84 20.40
N SER A 22 55.18 -69.69 19.37
CA SER A 22 54.14 -70.66 19.01
C SER A 22 52.80 -70.05 18.58
N GLU A 23 52.78 -68.78 18.15
CA GLU A 23 51.60 -68.16 17.54
C GLU A 23 51.47 -68.54 16.05
N PHE A 24 50.24 -68.83 15.60
CA PHE A 24 49.92 -68.91 14.16
C PHE A 24 49.37 -67.57 13.65
N ILE A 25 50.09 -66.92 12.75
CA ILE A 25 49.72 -65.62 12.17
C ILE A 25 49.51 -65.77 10.66
N ILE A 26 48.39 -65.25 10.15
CA ILE A 26 48.06 -65.29 8.72
C ILE A 26 48.50 -63.99 8.05
N ILE A 27 49.36 -64.08 7.04
CA ILE A 27 49.76 -62.94 6.19
C ILE A 27 49.21 -63.07 4.77
N ASN A 28 49.25 -61.96 4.03
CA ASN A 28 49.03 -61.94 2.59
C ASN A 28 50.22 -62.59 1.88
N ARG A 29 49.96 -63.51 0.94
CA ARG A 29 51.02 -64.25 0.24
C ARG A 29 51.94 -63.32 -0.56
N ARG A 30 53.25 -63.47 -0.37
CA ARG A 30 54.27 -62.80 -1.21
C ARG A 30 54.78 -63.77 -2.29
N LYS A 31 55.50 -63.25 -3.29
CA LYS A 31 56.10 -64.12 -4.33
C LYS A 31 57.25 -64.92 -3.72
N ASP A 32 57.52 -66.07 -4.32
CA ASP A 32 58.72 -66.88 -4.10
C ASP A 32 58.90 -67.34 -2.64
N MET A 33 57.77 -67.66 -2.01
CA MET A 33 57.67 -68.18 -0.63
C MET A 33 57.18 -69.64 -0.58
N CYS A 34 57.84 -70.42 0.29
CA CYS A 34 57.72 -71.88 0.42
C CYS A 34 57.47 -72.33 1.87
N VAL A 35 56.80 -73.46 2.07
CA VAL A 35 56.63 -74.09 3.40
C VAL A 35 58.00 -74.49 3.98
N GLY A 36 58.19 -74.27 5.28
CA GLY A 36 59.46 -74.46 5.99
C GLY A 36 60.42 -73.28 5.91
N GLN A 37 60.15 -72.26 5.08
CA GLN A 37 60.97 -71.07 4.97
C GLN A 37 60.76 -70.12 6.17
N GLN A 38 61.85 -69.64 6.77
CA GLN A 38 61.80 -68.56 7.75
C GLN A 38 61.66 -67.21 7.04
N VAL A 39 60.69 -66.39 7.45
CA VAL A 39 60.36 -65.10 6.84
C VAL A 39 60.12 -64.02 7.90
N SER A 40 60.43 -62.77 7.57
CA SER A 40 60.12 -61.60 8.39
C SER A 40 58.93 -60.83 7.85
N PHE A 41 58.05 -60.34 8.72
CA PHE A 41 56.80 -59.67 8.36
C PHE A 41 56.42 -58.58 9.36
N GLY A 42 55.79 -57.51 8.85
CA GLY A 42 55.27 -56.40 9.65
C GLY A 42 53.78 -56.53 9.96
N ASN A 43 53.23 -55.59 10.73
CA ASN A 43 51.81 -55.60 11.09
C ASN A 43 50.89 -55.44 9.86
N ASP A 44 51.31 -54.71 8.83
CA ASP A 44 50.51 -54.52 7.59
C ASP A 44 50.60 -55.70 6.61
N ASP A 45 51.52 -56.66 6.79
CA ASP A 45 51.50 -57.94 6.06
C ASP A 45 50.32 -58.82 6.56
N ILE A 46 49.90 -58.66 7.82
CA ILE A 46 48.89 -59.48 8.50
C ILE A 46 47.51 -59.29 7.88
N TYR A 47 46.81 -60.40 7.63
CA TYR A 47 45.50 -60.40 6.99
C TYR A 47 44.36 -60.08 7.98
N ASP A 48 43.93 -58.82 8.04
CA ASP A 48 42.65 -58.44 8.69
C ASP A 48 41.49 -58.37 7.69
N ALA A 49 40.45 -59.17 7.95
CA ALA A 49 39.19 -59.17 7.20
C ALA A 49 38.22 -58.04 7.60
N LYS A 50 38.34 -57.47 8.82
CA LYS A 50 37.43 -56.43 9.33
C LYS A 50 37.72 -55.08 8.66
N ARG A 51 38.98 -54.63 8.66
CA ARG A 51 39.43 -53.34 8.08
C ARG A 51 38.98 -53.13 6.63
N ARG A 52 38.96 -54.18 5.79
CA ARG A 52 38.47 -54.07 4.40
C ARG A 52 36.96 -53.94 4.26
N ARG A 53 36.15 -54.63 5.09
CA ARG A 53 34.68 -54.49 5.02
C ARG A 53 34.25 -53.05 5.33
N PHE A 54 34.87 -52.44 6.33
CA PHE A 54 34.61 -51.06 6.74
C PHE A 54 34.83 -50.04 5.61
N LEU A 55 35.90 -50.18 4.81
CA LEU A 55 36.16 -49.28 3.67
C LEU A 55 35.02 -49.34 2.62
N TYR A 56 34.57 -50.53 2.23
CA TYR A 56 33.51 -50.67 1.22
C TYR A 56 32.15 -50.16 1.72
N THR A 57 31.83 -50.31 3.01
CA THR A 57 30.63 -49.70 3.59
C THR A 57 30.73 -48.18 3.66
N ALA A 58 31.91 -47.62 3.98
CA ALA A 58 32.10 -46.18 4.05
C ALA A 58 31.95 -45.51 2.67
N THR A 59 32.55 -46.06 1.61
CA THR A 59 32.42 -45.48 0.27
C THR A 59 31.00 -45.55 -0.29
N ALA A 60 30.23 -46.59 0.06
CA ALA A 60 28.83 -46.74 -0.37
C ALA A 60 27.87 -45.77 0.33
N VAL A 61 28.15 -45.38 1.59
CA VAL A 61 27.32 -44.38 2.30
C VAL A 61 27.61 -42.97 1.79
N SER A 62 28.87 -42.62 1.54
CA SER A 62 29.25 -41.28 1.06
C SER A 62 28.66 -40.93 -0.31
N SER A 63 28.51 -41.89 -1.22
CA SER A 63 27.93 -41.64 -2.54
C SER A 63 26.42 -41.36 -2.48
N VAL A 64 25.67 -42.08 -1.63
CA VAL A 64 24.24 -41.82 -1.39
C VAL A 64 24.04 -40.45 -0.74
N ALA A 65 24.87 -40.10 0.24
CA ALA A 65 24.84 -38.79 0.89
C ALA A 65 25.09 -37.64 -0.11
N ALA A 66 26.05 -37.80 -1.03
CA ALA A 66 26.34 -36.79 -2.06
C ALA A 66 25.14 -36.55 -3.01
N VAL A 67 24.45 -37.61 -3.44
CA VAL A 67 23.24 -37.47 -4.29
C VAL A 67 22.12 -36.76 -3.53
N LEU A 68 21.90 -37.10 -2.25
CA LEU A 68 20.89 -36.43 -1.42
C LEU A 68 21.23 -34.95 -1.18
N VAL A 69 22.51 -34.59 -1.00
CA VAL A 69 22.94 -33.18 -0.89
C VAL A 69 22.71 -32.43 -2.21
N VAL A 70 23.07 -33.00 -3.36
CA VAL A 70 22.80 -32.36 -4.66
C VAL A 70 21.30 -32.22 -4.92
N MET A 71 20.49 -33.22 -4.57
CA MET A 71 19.03 -33.15 -4.67
C MET A 71 18.42 -32.11 -3.73
N PHE A 72 18.93 -31.99 -2.50
CA PHE A 72 18.51 -30.96 -1.54
C PHE A 72 18.91 -29.55 -1.99
N LEU A 73 20.12 -29.37 -2.52
CA LEU A 73 20.57 -28.10 -3.09
C LEU A 73 19.77 -27.72 -4.34
N TYR A 74 19.44 -28.70 -5.20
CA TYR A 74 18.54 -28.47 -6.33
C TYR A 74 17.14 -28.07 -5.87
N PHE A 75 16.57 -28.80 -4.90
CA PHE A 75 15.26 -28.51 -4.31
C PHE A 75 15.23 -27.12 -3.65
N GLN A 76 16.23 -26.75 -2.85
CA GLN A 76 16.38 -25.39 -2.34
C GLN A 76 16.50 -24.36 -3.47
N SER A 77 17.28 -24.63 -4.51
CA SER A 77 17.45 -23.68 -5.64
C SER A 77 16.16 -23.49 -6.46
N ALA A 78 15.27 -24.48 -6.49
CA ALA A 78 13.95 -24.37 -7.10
C ALA A 78 12.96 -23.64 -6.16
N PHE A 79 12.94 -24.01 -4.88
CA PHE A 79 12.03 -23.46 -3.87
C PHE A 79 12.31 -21.98 -3.58
N LEU A 80 13.59 -21.60 -3.44
CA LEU A 80 14.03 -20.21 -3.19
C LEU A 80 13.88 -19.28 -4.41
N ARG A 81 13.56 -19.80 -5.60
CA ARG A 81 13.38 -18.99 -6.82
C ARG A 81 11.96 -18.47 -7.04
N SER A 82 10.99 -18.88 -6.22
CA SER A 82 9.57 -18.74 -6.57
C SER A 82 8.78 -17.65 -5.85
N THR A 83 9.40 -16.83 -4.98
CA THR A 83 8.65 -15.90 -4.08
C THR A 83 9.29 -14.52 -3.83
N ASN A 84 10.42 -14.19 -4.46
CA ASN A 84 11.29 -13.06 -4.06
C ASN A 84 11.78 -12.22 -5.26
N ASN A 85 10.93 -11.99 -6.25
CA ASN A 85 11.21 -11.08 -7.39
C ASN A 85 9.93 -10.36 -7.89
N ILE A 86 8.95 -10.18 -6.99
CA ILE A 86 7.75 -9.40 -7.30
C ILE A 86 8.08 -7.92 -7.06
N TYR A 87 8.02 -7.13 -8.13
CA TYR A 87 8.23 -5.69 -8.11
C TYR A 87 6.96 -4.96 -7.63
N GLY A 88 5.81 -5.39 -8.13
CA GLY A 88 4.51 -4.82 -7.79
C GLY A 88 3.35 -5.69 -8.28
N TYR A 89 2.15 -5.17 -8.08
CA TYR A 89 0.87 -5.76 -8.41
C TYR A 89 0.05 -4.73 -9.19
N ILE A 90 -0.69 -5.16 -10.21
CA ILE A 90 -1.64 -4.32 -10.94
C ILE A 90 -3.00 -5.04 -10.99
N ASP A 91 -4.03 -4.40 -10.46
CA ASP A 91 -5.41 -4.84 -10.58
C ASP A 91 -6.05 -4.23 -11.82
N ILE A 92 -6.85 -5.03 -12.52
CA ILE A 92 -7.75 -4.61 -13.58
C ILE A 92 -9.18 -4.87 -13.14
N ASP A 93 -9.96 -3.79 -13.08
CA ASP A 93 -11.30 -3.71 -12.54
C ASP A 93 -12.28 -3.26 -13.62
N ILE A 94 -13.12 -4.19 -14.06
CA ILE A 94 -14.14 -3.99 -15.11
C ILE A 94 -15.51 -4.51 -14.63
N ASN A 95 -15.51 -5.48 -13.71
CA ASN A 95 -16.47 -6.59 -13.65
C ASN A 95 -16.32 -7.49 -14.89
N PRO A 96 -15.31 -8.39 -14.94
CA PRO A 96 -14.57 -9.02 -13.84
C PRO A 96 -13.45 -8.18 -13.19
N SER A 97 -12.83 -8.74 -12.14
CA SER A 97 -11.67 -8.18 -11.44
C SER A 97 -10.54 -9.20 -11.29
N VAL A 98 -9.31 -8.81 -11.65
CA VAL A 98 -8.10 -9.66 -11.58
C VAL A 98 -6.87 -8.88 -11.11
N GLU A 99 -6.02 -9.54 -10.32
CA GLU A 99 -4.72 -9.04 -9.82
C GLU A 99 -3.58 -9.70 -10.61
N LEU A 100 -2.66 -8.91 -11.16
CA LEU A 100 -1.46 -9.38 -11.85
C LEU A 100 -0.21 -9.04 -11.04
N ALA A 101 0.58 -10.02 -10.63
CA ALA A 101 1.89 -9.81 -10.00
C ALA A 101 2.99 -9.72 -11.07
N ILE A 102 3.84 -8.69 -11.01
CA ILE A 102 4.88 -8.43 -12.02
C ILE A 102 6.30 -8.39 -11.44
N ASP A 103 7.29 -8.69 -12.29
CA ASP A 103 8.71 -8.55 -12.01
C ASP A 103 9.27 -7.14 -12.33
N GLU A 104 10.55 -6.88 -12.02
CA GLU A 104 11.21 -5.58 -12.31
C GLU A 104 11.30 -5.24 -13.81
N ASN A 105 11.05 -6.20 -14.69
CA ASN A 105 11.00 -6.06 -16.15
C ASN A 105 9.56 -6.01 -16.68
N TYR A 106 8.59 -5.84 -15.78
CA TYR A 106 7.14 -5.78 -16.02
C TYR A 106 6.57 -7.08 -16.64
N ARG A 107 7.22 -8.22 -16.41
CA ARG A 107 6.71 -9.54 -16.82
C ARG A 107 5.71 -10.08 -15.80
N VAL A 108 4.58 -10.61 -16.28
CA VAL A 108 3.55 -11.21 -15.44
C VAL A 108 4.04 -12.56 -14.90
N LEU A 109 4.17 -12.64 -13.57
CA LEU A 109 4.60 -13.83 -12.84
C LEU A 109 3.42 -14.74 -12.48
N GLU A 110 2.32 -14.11 -12.07
CA GLU A 110 1.09 -14.72 -11.53
C GLU A 110 -0.11 -13.84 -11.86
N VAL A 111 -1.28 -14.45 -12.04
CA VAL A 111 -2.58 -13.76 -12.14
C VAL A 111 -3.55 -14.45 -11.19
N LYS A 112 -4.11 -13.66 -10.27
CA LYS A 112 -5.06 -14.07 -9.24
C LYS A 112 -6.43 -13.49 -9.56
N GLN A 113 -7.44 -14.33 -9.52
CA GLN A 113 -8.83 -13.96 -9.71
C GLN A 113 -9.33 -13.30 -8.42
N LEU A 114 -9.88 -12.09 -8.51
CA LEU A 114 -10.42 -11.38 -7.33
C LEU A 114 -11.92 -11.62 -7.16
N ASN A 115 -12.63 -11.86 -8.25
CA ASN A 115 -14.02 -12.31 -8.24
C ASN A 115 -14.22 -13.52 -9.17
N ARG A 116 -15.41 -14.13 -9.06
CA ARG A 116 -15.80 -15.35 -9.81
C ARG A 116 -15.64 -15.18 -11.33
N ASP A 117 -15.95 -14.00 -11.85
CA ASP A 117 -15.89 -13.75 -13.29
C ASP A 117 -14.45 -13.58 -13.81
N GLY A 118 -13.50 -13.27 -12.92
CA GLY A 118 -12.07 -13.36 -13.19
C GLY A 118 -11.60 -14.77 -13.58
N GLU A 119 -12.28 -15.83 -13.12
CA GLU A 119 -12.02 -17.20 -13.57
C GLU A 119 -12.30 -17.37 -15.08
N GLN A 120 -13.39 -16.77 -15.57
CA GLN A 120 -13.78 -16.82 -16.98
C GLN A 120 -12.78 -16.04 -17.85
N LEU A 121 -12.37 -14.85 -17.40
CA LEU A 121 -11.40 -14.01 -18.09
C LEU A 121 -10.01 -14.64 -18.18
N THR A 122 -9.51 -15.24 -17.10
CA THR A 122 -8.18 -15.87 -17.07
C THR A 122 -8.12 -17.26 -17.72
N SER A 123 -9.27 -17.94 -17.87
CA SER A 123 -9.33 -19.28 -18.47
C SER A 123 -8.72 -19.34 -19.87
N GLY A 124 -7.64 -20.11 -20.04
CA GLY A 124 -6.94 -20.28 -21.31
C GLY A 124 -6.07 -19.10 -21.74
N LEU A 125 -5.86 -18.09 -20.87
CA LEU A 125 -4.94 -16.99 -21.15
C LEU A 125 -3.48 -17.43 -20.95
N ASP A 126 -2.67 -17.28 -21.99
CA ASP A 126 -1.22 -17.41 -21.91
C ASP A 126 -0.63 -16.06 -21.46
N TYR A 127 -0.50 -15.84 -20.15
CA TYR A 127 0.02 -14.58 -19.59
C TYR A 127 1.47 -14.67 -19.10
N LYS A 128 1.95 -15.87 -18.78
CA LYS A 128 3.16 -16.04 -17.96
C LYS A 128 4.43 -15.61 -18.70
N ASP A 129 5.30 -14.90 -17.99
CA ASP A 129 6.55 -14.32 -18.47
C ASP A 129 6.40 -13.31 -19.63
N LYS A 130 5.18 -12.97 -20.06
CA LYS A 130 4.88 -11.89 -21.02
C LYS A 130 4.90 -10.52 -20.34
N ASN A 131 5.16 -9.47 -21.11
CA ASN A 131 5.06 -8.10 -20.63
C ASN A 131 3.59 -7.74 -20.36
N ILE A 132 3.31 -7.16 -19.20
CA ILE A 132 1.97 -6.73 -18.78
C ILE A 132 1.34 -5.69 -19.73
N GLU A 133 2.16 -4.87 -20.39
CA GLU A 133 1.74 -3.89 -21.42
C GLU A 133 1.05 -4.54 -22.62
N SER A 134 1.35 -5.82 -22.93
CA SER A 134 0.60 -6.58 -23.95
C SER A 134 -0.54 -7.41 -23.34
N VAL A 135 -0.36 -7.94 -22.11
CA VAL A 135 -1.36 -8.81 -21.46
C VAL A 135 -2.63 -8.05 -21.09
N ILE A 136 -2.55 -6.79 -20.63
CA ILE A 136 -3.75 -6.03 -20.24
C ILE A 136 -4.61 -5.67 -21.46
N PRO A 137 -4.08 -5.17 -22.59
CA PRO A 137 -4.85 -5.03 -23.82
C PRO A 137 -5.42 -6.35 -24.39
N GLU A 138 -4.81 -7.51 -24.10
CA GLU A 138 -5.41 -8.83 -24.41
C GLU A 138 -6.59 -9.15 -23.47
N LEU A 139 -6.45 -8.89 -22.16
CA LEU A 139 -7.52 -9.03 -21.17
C LEU A 139 -8.73 -8.15 -21.49
N VAL A 140 -8.53 -6.86 -21.78
CA VAL A 140 -9.61 -5.91 -22.09
C VAL A 140 -10.38 -6.31 -23.35
N ARG A 141 -9.67 -6.72 -24.42
CA ARG A 141 -10.34 -7.25 -25.62
C ARG A 141 -11.14 -8.52 -25.34
N LYS A 142 -10.59 -9.42 -24.51
CA LYS A 142 -11.31 -10.62 -24.10
C LYS A 142 -12.57 -10.31 -23.27
N CYS A 143 -12.58 -9.23 -22.47
CA CYS A 143 -13.81 -8.75 -21.80
C CYS A 143 -14.88 -8.29 -22.79
N ILE A 144 -14.50 -7.66 -23.91
CA ILE A 144 -15.42 -7.34 -25.01
C ILE A 144 -15.92 -8.63 -25.68
N ASP A 145 -15.01 -9.52 -26.08
CA ASP A 145 -15.34 -10.78 -26.79
C ASP A 145 -16.32 -11.68 -26.02
N ILE A 146 -16.29 -11.66 -24.68
CA ILE A 146 -17.18 -12.46 -23.82
C ILE A 146 -18.35 -11.64 -23.23
N GLY A 147 -18.51 -10.37 -23.60
CA GLY A 147 -19.68 -9.55 -23.31
C GLY A 147 -19.74 -8.90 -21.92
N PHE A 148 -18.60 -8.74 -21.23
CA PHE A 148 -18.49 -7.93 -20.02
C PHE A 148 -18.37 -6.43 -20.31
N ILE A 149 -17.85 -6.08 -21.50
CA ILE A 149 -17.95 -4.74 -22.10
C ILE A 149 -18.75 -4.90 -23.40
N LYS A 150 -19.67 -4.00 -23.71
CA LYS A 150 -20.55 -4.08 -24.89
C LYS A 150 -20.68 -2.74 -25.60
N ASP A 151 -20.98 -2.80 -26.90
CA ASP A 151 -21.28 -1.62 -27.73
C ASP A 151 -22.54 -0.85 -27.35
N GLU A 152 -23.40 -1.43 -26.50
CA GLU A 152 -24.61 -0.79 -25.96
C GLU A 152 -24.38 -0.06 -24.62
N ASP A 153 -23.20 -0.17 -24.00
CA ASP A 153 -22.90 0.45 -22.71
C ASP A 153 -22.65 1.96 -22.84
N GLU A 154 -23.38 2.80 -22.10
CA GLU A 154 -23.27 4.28 -22.20
C GLU A 154 -21.87 4.82 -21.85
N ARG A 155 -21.13 4.11 -20.99
CA ARG A 155 -19.71 4.35 -20.68
C ARG A 155 -18.99 3.01 -20.48
N LYS A 156 -18.01 2.75 -21.33
CA LYS A 156 -17.11 1.59 -21.23
C LYS A 156 -15.90 1.98 -20.35
N ILE A 157 -15.95 1.76 -19.03
CA ILE A 157 -14.86 2.15 -18.11
C ILE A 157 -13.98 0.95 -17.74
N VAL A 158 -12.66 1.15 -17.69
CA VAL A 158 -11.69 0.18 -17.16
C VAL A 158 -10.83 0.85 -16.09
N LEU A 159 -10.87 0.35 -14.85
CA LEU A 159 -10.04 0.84 -13.76
C LEU A 159 -8.77 -0.01 -13.63
N ILE A 160 -7.63 0.68 -13.48
CA ILE A 160 -6.27 0.13 -13.48
C ILE A 160 -5.61 0.61 -12.18
N SER A 161 -5.34 -0.30 -11.24
CA SER A 161 -4.80 0.08 -9.93
C SER A 161 -3.46 -0.59 -9.65
N GLY A 162 -2.39 0.17 -9.46
CA GLY A 162 -1.06 -0.37 -9.19
C GLY A 162 -0.63 -0.20 -7.75
N ALA A 163 0.08 -1.19 -7.19
CA ALA A 163 0.80 -1.06 -5.92
C ALA A 163 2.19 -1.72 -6.00
N LEU A 164 3.16 -1.12 -5.32
CA LEU A 164 4.45 -1.78 -5.08
C LEU A 164 4.30 -2.97 -4.11
N ASN A 165 5.26 -3.89 -4.19
CA ASN A 165 5.49 -4.91 -3.18
C ASN A 165 5.96 -4.28 -1.86
N ASP A 166 5.68 -4.93 -0.72
CA ASP A 166 5.93 -4.35 0.61
C ASP A 166 7.38 -4.52 1.09
N LYS A 167 8.10 -5.50 0.54
CA LYS A 167 9.49 -5.83 0.88
C LYS A 167 10.47 -4.89 0.20
N GLN A 168 10.66 -3.71 0.78
CA GLN A 168 11.58 -2.68 0.27
C GLN A 168 13.03 -3.17 0.03
N SER A 169 13.46 -4.27 0.67
CA SER A 169 14.76 -4.91 0.47
C SER A 169 14.94 -5.66 -0.86
N GLU A 170 13.90 -5.80 -1.67
CA GLU A 170 13.95 -6.53 -2.96
C GLU A 170 14.15 -5.59 -4.18
N TYR A 171 14.13 -4.27 -3.98
CA TYR A 171 14.32 -3.27 -5.04
C TYR A 171 15.80 -2.94 -5.31
N LYS A 172 16.15 -2.79 -6.60
CA LYS A 172 17.46 -2.23 -7.01
C LYS A 172 17.54 -0.70 -6.99
N LEU A 173 16.39 -0.02 -6.94
CA LEU A 173 16.23 1.44 -6.97
C LEU A 173 15.68 1.95 -5.64
N SER A 174 15.62 3.26 -5.45
CA SER A 174 14.83 3.83 -4.36
C SER A 174 13.34 3.50 -4.53
N ARG A 175 12.60 3.60 -3.42
CA ARG A 175 11.15 3.44 -3.42
C ARG A 175 10.47 4.47 -4.33
N GLU A 176 10.91 5.71 -4.26
CA GLU A 176 10.39 6.86 -5.01
C GLU A 176 10.60 6.71 -6.53
N GLU A 177 11.79 6.27 -6.97
CA GLU A 177 12.03 5.89 -8.37
C GLU A 177 11.15 4.72 -8.82
N SER A 178 10.85 3.79 -7.90
CA SER A 178 10.02 2.62 -8.18
C SER A 178 8.54 2.96 -8.27
N GLU A 179 8.04 3.87 -7.43
CA GLU A 179 6.68 4.42 -7.51
C GLU A 179 6.52 5.23 -8.81
N ASN A 180 7.47 6.13 -9.12
CA ASN A 180 7.50 6.87 -10.39
C ASN A 180 7.55 5.96 -11.64
N ARG A 181 8.29 4.84 -11.58
CA ARG A 181 8.34 3.84 -12.66
C ARG A 181 7.01 3.11 -12.84
N LEU A 182 6.31 2.78 -11.76
CA LEU A 182 5.01 2.12 -11.80
C LEU A 182 3.91 3.08 -12.27
N THR A 183 3.93 4.35 -11.84
CA THR A 183 2.99 5.38 -12.34
C THR A 183 3.10 5.57 -13.86
N ARG A 184 4.32 5.57 -14.43
CA ARG A 184 4.50 5.61 -15.89
C ARG A 184 3.88 4.39 -16.56
N LEU A 185 4.22 3.18 -16.09
CA LEU A 185 3.64 1.93 -16.60
C LEU A 185 2.10 1.95 -16.58
N LEU A 186 1.46 2.41 -15.50
CA LEU A 186 0.00 2.56 -15.42
C LEU A 186 -0.54 3.51 -16.49
N ASN A 187 0.12 4.65 -16.73
CA ASN A 187 -0.29 5.62 -17.73
C ASN A 187 -0.02 5.15 -19.17
N ASP A 188 1.05 4.40 -19.41
CA ASP A 188 1.35 3.76 -20.70
C ASP A 188 0.29 2.69 -21.02
N ILE A 189 -0.06 1.84 -20.04
CA ILE A 189 -1.17 0.87 -20.15
C ILE A 189 -2.51 1.59 -20.42
N LYS A 190 -2.84 2.64 -19.67
CA LYS A 190 -4.04 3.46 -19.86
C LYS A 190 -4.12 3.99 -21.29
N THR A 191 -3.01 4.52 -21.79
CA THR A 191 -2.89 5.10 -23.15
C THR A 191 -3.10 4.06 -24.25
N GLU A 192 -2.79 2.77 -24.03
CA GLU A 192 -3.13 1.70 -24.97
C GLU A 192 -4.58 1.20 -24.81
N ILE A 193 -5.17 1.28 -23.61
CA ILE A 193 -6.59 0.95 -23.36
C ILE A 193 -7.52 2.00 -23.96
N ASP A 194 -7.22 3.30 -23.82
CA ASP A 194 -8.03 4.41 -24.35
C ASP A 194 -8.21 4.35 -25.88
N ARG A 195 -7.36 3.58 -26.57
CA ARG A 195 -7.42 3.34 -28.03
C ARG A 195 -8.30 2.16 -28.41
N ILE A 196 -8.75 1.36 -27.44
CA ILE A 196 -9.62 0.21 -27.64
C ILE A 196 -11.07 0.69 -27.53
N ASP A 197 -11.78 0.70 -28.64
CA ASP A 197 -13.26 0.60 -28.64
C ASP A 197 -14.02 1.66 -27.80
N ASN A 198 -13.48 2.89 -27.74
CA ASN A 198 -14.01 4.00 -26.93
C ASN A 198 -14.12 3.66 -25.42
N ILE A 199 -13.14 2.91 -24.91
CA ILE A 199 -12.96 2.67 -23.47
C ILE A 199 -12.31 3.90 -22.82
N GLU A 200 -12.75 4.21 -21.61
CA GLU A 200 -12.15 5.22 -20.73
C GLU A 200 -11.33 4.52 -19.64
N GLY A 201 -10.01 4.55 -19.76
CA GLY A 201 -9.10 3.99 -18.75
C GLY A 201 -8.91 4.94 -17.58
N TYR A 202 -9.07 4.46 -16.34
CA TYR A 202 -8.76 5.20 -15.11
C TYR A 202 -7.56 4.57 -14.40
N THR A 203 -6.64 5.39 -13.86
CA THR A 203 -5.45 4.93 -13.14
C THR A 203 -5.47 5.38 -11.68
N ILE A 204 -5.22 4.45 -10.75
CA ILE A 204 -5.01 4.75 -9.31
C ILE A 204 -3.68 4.15 -8.86
N MET A 205 -2.87 4.95 -8.17
CA MET A 205 -1.62 4.50 -7.53
C MET A 205 -1.88 4.26 -6.03
N VAL A 206 -1.65 3.03 -5.58
CA VAL A 206 -2.11 2.50 -4.28
C VAL A 206 -0.90 2.05 -3.44
N THR A 207 -0.91 2.29 -2.13
CA THR A 207 0.21 1.88 -1.28
C THR A 207 0.19 0.36 -0.99
N PRO A 208 1.35 -0.24 -0.63
CA PRO A 208 1.41 -1.64 -0.18
C PRO A 208 0.61 -1.93 1.11
N LYS A 209 0.07 -0.91 1.79
CA LYS A 209 -0.84 -1.04 2.94
C LYS A 209 -2.29 -1.09 2.48
N GLU A 210 -2.74 -0.14 1.65
CA GLU A 210 -4.11 -0.16 1.10
C GLU A 210 -4.37 -1.44 0.29
N ARG A 211 -3.38 -1.96 -0.46
CA ARG A 211 -3.49 -3.27 -1.10
C ARG A 211 -3.78 -4.41 -0.12
N LYS A 212 -3.16 -4.40 1.07
CA LYS A 212 -3.42 -5.41 2.11
C LYS A 212 -4.83 -5.27 2.66
N ASN A 213 -5.23 -4.05 3.01
CA ASN A 213 -6.60 -3.76 3.45
C ASN A 213 -7.64 -4.23 2.42
N ALA A 214 -7.45 -3.91 1.14
CA ALA A 214 -8.33 -4.36 0.05
C ALA A 214 -8.46 -5.89 0.04
N SER A 215 -7.33 -6.61 0.09
CA SER A 215 -7.31 -8.07 0.14
C SER A 215 -7.83 -8.67 1.45
N GLU A 216 -7.91 -7.92 2.55
CA GLU A 216 -8.55 -8.33 3.81
C GLU A 216 -10.08 -8.17 3.73
N TYR A 217 -10.58 -7.16 3.01
CA TYR A 217 -12.01 -6.98 2.71
C TYR A 217 -12.52 -7.79 1.49
N GLY A 218 -11.63 -8.51 0.79
CA GLY A 218 -11.98 -9.26 -0.42
C GLY A 218 -12.18 -8.41 -1.67
N LEU A 219 -11.82 -7.13 -1.62
CA LEU A 219 -11.88 -6.19 -2.73
C LEU A 219 -10.55 -6.16 -3.52
N SER A 220 -10.62 -5.62 -4.73
CA SER A 220 -9.46 -5.11 -5.45
C SER A 220 -8.95 -3.80 -4.84
N MET A 221 -7.71 -3.46 -5.15
CA MET A 221 -7.08 -2.18 -4.82
C MET A 221 -7.93 -1.00 -5.29
N GLY A 222 -8.43 -1.05 -6.53
CA GLY A 222 -9.22 0.02 -7.13
C GLY A 222 -10.57 0.21 -6.43
N ARG A 223 -11.32 -0.87 -6.23
CA ARG A 223 -12.64 -0.84 -5.58
C ARG A 223 -12.53 -0.44 -4.10
N TYR A 224 -11.45 -0.82 -3.41
CA TYR A 224 -11.18 -0.37 -2.05
C TYR A 224 -10.85 1.14 -1.99
N CYS A 225 -10.05 1.66 -2.93
CA CYS A 225 -9.79 3.11 -3.02
C CYS A 225 -11.05 3.91 -3.34
N LEU A 226 -11.89 3.44 -4.27
CA LEU A 226 -13.19 4.06 -4.55
C LEU A 226 -14.16 3.96 -3.36
N TYR A 227 -14.11 2.89 -2.56
CA TYR A 227 -14.90 2.78 -1.31
C TYR A 227 -14.50 3.87 -0.30
N LEU A 228 -13.20 4.09 -0.08
CA LEU A 228 -12.73 5.13 0.83
C LEU A 228 -13.19 6.53 0.37
N GLU A 229 -13.14 6.81 -0.95
CA GLU A 229 -13.67 8.06 -1.50
C GLU A 229 -15.20 8.16 -1.34
N ALA A 230 -15.92 7.05 -1.46
CA ALA A 230 -17.37 6.99 -1.29
C ALA A 230 -17.79 7.22 0.18
N GLU A 231 -17.10 6.60 1.14
CA GLU A 231 -17.35 6.74 2.58
C GLU A 231 -17.02 8.15 3.10
N GLU A 232 -15.99 8.82 2.55
CA GLU A 232 -15.69 10.24 2.84
C GLU A 232 -16.80 11.19 2.33
N LEU A 233 -17.54 10.84 1.27
CA LEU A 233 -18.63 11.65 0.70
C LEU A 233 -20.01 11.35 1.34
N ASP A 234 -20.34 10.07 1.51
CA ASP A 234 -21.58 9.58 2.11
C ASP A 234 -21.30 8.34 2.98
N SER A 235 -21.13 8.58 4.28
CA SER A 235 -20.84 7.54 5.27
C SER A 235 -22.02 6.61 5.59
N SER A 236 -23.06 6.57 4.75
CA SER A 236 -24.06 5.49 4.72
C SER A 236 -23.75 4.39 3.70
N ILE A 237 -22.79 4.63 2.79
CA ILE A 237 -22.27 3.62 1.86
C ILE A 237 -21.48 2.56 2.63
N THR A 238 -21.68 1.28 2.31
CA THR A 238 -20.98 0.17 2.94
C THR A 238 -20.07 -0.58 1.96
N ILE A 239 -19.12 -1.35 2.49
CA ILE A 239 -18.22 -2.20 1.70
C ILE A 239 -19.02 -3.20 0.84
N GLU A 240 -20.14 -3.70 1.35
CA GLU A 240 -21.04 -4.60 0.63
C GLU A 240 -21.73 -3.89 -0.54
N GLU A 241 -22.21 -2.65 -0.36
CA GLU A 241 -22.81 -1.87 -1.46
C GLU A 241 -21.78 -1.62 -2.58
N VAL A 242 -20.53 -1.34 -2.21
CA VAL A 242 -19.42 -1.18 -3.16
C VAL A 242 -19.09 -2.50 -3.86
N ASN A 243 -19.04 -3.60 -3.12
CA ASN A 243 -18.70 -4.92 -3.65
C ASN A 243 -19.68 -5.40 -4.74
N ASP A 244 -20.96 -5.06 -4.61
CA ASP A 244 -22.01 -5.52 -5.54
C ASP A 244 -22.23 -4.55 -6.73
N MET A 245 -21.68 -3.33 -6.67
CA MET A 245 -21.83 -2.29 -7.71
C MET A 245 -20.78 -2.42 -8.84
N SER A 246 -21.16 -2.17 -10.09
CA SER A 246 -20.18 -2.16 -11.19
C SER A 246 -19.18 -1.00 -11.04
N VAL A 247 -18.00 -1.12 -11.65
CA VAL A 247 -16.96 -0.07 -11.61
C VAL A 247 -17.47 1.20 -12.28
N THR A 248 -18.16 1.06 -13.43
CA THR A 248 -18.81 2.17 -14.14
C THR A 248 -19.87 2.85 -13.27
N ASP A 249 -20.79 2.08 -12.68
CA ASP A 249 -21.85 2.63 -11.82
C ASP A 249 -21.26 3.34 -10.60
N MET A 250 -20.18 2.81 -10.02
CA MET A 250 -19.52 3.39 -8.86
C MET A 250 -18.85 4.73 -9.19
N ILE A 251 -18.10 4.81 -10.29
CA ILE A 251 -17.48 6.06 -10.74
C ILE A 251 -18.56 7.08 -11.11
N VAL A 252 -19.63 6.67 -11.80
CA VAL A 252 -20.79 7.53 -12.09
C VAL A 252 -21.54 7.96 -10.83
N LYS A 253 -21.64 7.11 -9.78
CA LYS A 253 -22.24 7.46 -8.49
C LYS A 253 -21.38 8.51 -7.76
N LEU A 254 -20.05 8.32 -7.74
CA LEU A 254 -19.09 9.27 -7.17
C LEU A 254 -19.12 10.62 -7.90
N GLU A 255 -19.10 10.63 -9.24
CA GLU A 255 -19.28 11.85 -10.04
C GLU A 255 -20.62 12.54 -9.72
N ARG A 256 -21.73 11.79 -9.66
CA ARG A 256 -23.05 12.34 -9.29
C ARG A 256 -23.09 12.89 -7.87
N MET A 257 -22.38 12.29 -6.91
CA MET A 257 -22.25 12.79 -5.54
C MET A 257 -21.42 14.08 -5.48
N LYS A 258 -20.31 14.14 -6.23
CA LYS A 258 -19.47 15.34 -6.41
C LYS A 258 -20.21 16.48 -7.14
N LEU A 259 -21.21 16.18 -7.97
CA LEU A 259 -22.06 17.16 -8.64
C LEU A 259 -23.26 17.61 -7.79
N ALA A 260 -23.96 16.68 -7.13
CA ALA A 260 -25.16 16.97 -6.35
C ALA A 260 -24.91 17.87 -5.12
N SER A 261 -23.66 17.96 -4.65
CA SER A 261 -23.22 18.89 -3.62
C SER A 261 -23.18 20.37 -4.06
N THR A 262 -23.39 20.68 -5.35
CA THR A 262 -23.09 22.02 -5.90
C THR A 262 -24.29 22.92 -6.23
N ASP A 263 -25.51 22.38 -6.37
CA ASP A 263 -26.55 23.01 -7.23
C ASP A 263 -27.86 23.47 -6.52
N MET A 264 -27.76 24.05 -5.31
CA MET A 264 -28.91 24.54 -4.52
C MET A 264 -28.93 26.09 -4.39
N PRO A 265 -29.90 26.80 -5.01
CA PRO A 265 -29.92 28.28 -5.05
C PRO A 265 -30.62 28.95 -3.84
N SER A 266 -30.19 30.18 -3.51
CA SER A 266 -30.71 30.99 -2.40
C SER A 266 -30.98 32.46 -2.81
N PRO A 267 -32.03 33.15 -2.29
CA PRO A 267 -32.47 34.46 -2.79
C PRO A 267 -31.68 35.67 -2.26
N LYS A 268 -31.84 36.83 -2.93
CA LYS A 268 -31.03 38.06 -2.71
C LYS A 268 -31.42 38.88 -1.47
N PRO A 269 -30.45 39.53 -0.80
CA PRO A 269 -30.66 40.40 0.37
C PRO A 269 -30.87 41.89 0.02
N GLN A 270 -31.36 42.69 0.97
CA GLN A 270 -31.41 44.16 0.87
C GLN A 270 -31.39 44.88 2.24
N GLY A 271 -30.44 45.80 2.44
CA GLY A 271 -30.53 46.92 3.41
C GLY A 271 -30.07 46.72 4.86
N THR A 272 -28.90 47.25 5.21
CA THR A 272 -28.40 47.46 6.60
C THR A 272 -29.06 48.69 7.26
N PRO A 273 -29.07 48.82 8.62
CA PRO A 273 -28.00 49.60 9.28
C PRO A 273 -27.56 49.10 10.69
N ALA A 274 -26.45 49.67 11.19
CA ALA A 274 -25.90 49.53 12.57
C ALA A 274 -26.46 50.66 13.50
N PRO A 275 -26.06 50.87 14.80
CA PRO A 275 -24.88 50.47 15.60
C PRO A 275 -25.28 49.61 16.85
N ALA A 276 -24.63 49.51 18.03
CA ALA A 276 -23.53 50.24 18.71
C ALA A 276 -22.83 49.40 19.82
N ASP A 277 -21.89 50.01 20.56
CA ASP A 277 -21.11 49.44 21.69
C ASP A 277 -21.87 49.31 23.03
N GLU A 278 -21.42 48.39 23.89
CA GLU A 278 -21.21 48.67 25.33
C GLU A 278 -20.15 47.74 25.96
N THR A 279 -19.66 48.04 27.18
CA THR A 279 -18.54 47.33 27.84
C THR A 279 -18.81 47.03 29.33
N LEU A 280 -18.20 45.96 29.89
CA LEU A 280 -17.40 45.97 31.15
C LEU A 280 -17.17 44.59 31.82
N GLN A 281 -15.88 44.27 32.04
CA GLN A 281 -15.24 43.65 33.25
C GLN A 281 -15.70 42.30 33.86
N MET A 282 -14.86 41.80 34.80
CA MET A 282 -14.83 40.43 35.35
C MET A 282 -15.26 40.33 36.82
N SER A 283 -15.60 39.12 37.29
CA SER A 283 -15.47 38.68 38.70
C SER A 283 -15.19 37.16 38.77
N SER A 284 -14.87 36.59 39.95
CA SER A 284 -14.02 35.38 40.03
C SER A 284 -14.37 34.28 41.06
N ALA A 285 -14.07 33.03 40.65
CA ALA A 285 -13.77 31.83 41.47
C ALA A 285 -14.90 31.18 42.33
N PRO A 286 -14.75 29.92 42.85
CA PRO A 286 -13.71 28.89 42.65
C PRO A 286 -14.24 27.48 42.21
N ILE A 287 -13.33 26.50 42.17
CA ILE A 287 -13.44 25.11 41.64
C ILE A 287 -14.10 24.11 42.62
N GLN A 288 -14.75 23.05 42.10
CA GLN A 288 -14.75 21.72 42.74
C GLN A 288 -14.73 20.55 41.72
N GLN A 289 -14.27 19.38 42.15
CA GLN A 289 -14.00 18.19 41.32
C GLN A 289 -14.29 16.88 42.11
N PRO A 290 -14.87 15.85 41.47
CA PRO A 290 -14.79 14.47 41.97
C PRO A 290 -14.33 13.44 40.90
N ASN A 291 -13.91 12.26 41.37
CA ASN A 291 -13.40 11.09 40.61
C ASN A 291 -13.35 9.88 41.59
N PRO A 292 -13.16 8.60 41.19
CA PRO A 292 -13.78 7.77 40.13
C PRO A 292 -14.48 6.49 40.67
N SER A 293 -14.84 5.57 39.74
CA SER A 293 -14.93 4.08 39.88
C SER A 293 -16.26 3.40 40.23
N GLY A 294 -16.61 2.36 39.45
CA GLY A 294 -17.67 1.37 39.75
C GLY A 294 -18.17 0.53 38.55
N LEU A 295 -17.60 -0.66 38.35
CA LEU A 295 -18.21 -1.82 37.64
C LEU A 295 -18.74 -2.84 38.71
N PRO A 296 -19.49 -3.94 38.42
CA PRO A 296 -19.55 -4.72 37.16
C PRO A 296 -20.93 -5.30 36.70
N GLU A 297 -20.90 -5.95 35.52
CA GLU A 297 -21.58 -7.19 35.07
C GLU A 297 -23.12 -7.47 35.12
N ILE A 298 -23.66 -7.75 33.91
CA ILE A 298 -24.42 -8.96 33.47
C ILE A 298 -25.66 -9.45 34.25
N SER A 299 -26.82 -9.48 33.57
CA SER A 299 -27.67 -10.70 33.44
C SER A 299 -28.67 -10.60 32.26
N GLN A 300 -29.42 -11.67 31.97
CA GLN A 300 -30.14 -11.95 30.72
C GLN A 300 -31.69 -11.74 30.76
N TYR A 301 -32.32 -11.88 29.59
CA TYR A 301 -33.77 -11.92 29.33
C TYR A 301 -34.52 -13.04 30.09
N PRO A 302 -35.86 -12.93 30.18
CA PRO A 302 -36.69 -13.92 29.46
C PRO A 302 -37.91 -13.32 28.71
N GLU A 303 -38.54 -14.15 27.86
CA GLU A 303 -39.66 -13.83 26.95
C GLU A 303 -41.05 -14.31 27.48
N GLU A 304 -42.14 -13.78 26.88
CA GLU A 304 -43.46 -14.41 26.56
C GLU A 304 -44.29 -15.24 27.60
N THR A 305 -45.64 -15.33 27.56
CA THR A 305 -46.79 -14.71 26.83
C THR A 305 -47.99 -14.55 27.83
N ASN A 306 -49.33 -14.73 27.66
CA ASN A 306 -50.27 -15.14 26.59
C ASN A 306 -51.76 -14.83 26.93
N THR A 307 -52.60 -14.51 25.91
CA THR A 307 -54.10 -14.62 25.72
C THR A 307 -55.14 -14.43 26.87
N PRO A 308 -56.48 -14.32 26.62
CA PRO A 308 -57.26 -14.40 25.37
C PRO A 308 -58.22 -13.20 25.04
N ARG A 309 -58.94 -13.31 23.90
CA ARG A 309 -59.95 -12.38 23.34
C ARG A 309 -61.37 -12.98 23.48
N PRO A 310 -62.46 -12.18 23.44
CA PRO A 310 -63.29 -12.05 22.22
C PRO A 310 -63.84 -10.61 22.02
N THR A 311 -64.54 -10.19 20.96
CA THR A 311 -64.68 -10.48 19.51
C THR A 311 -65.99 -9.80 19.09
N GLU A 312 -65.97 -8.84 18.15
CA GLU A 312 -67.11 -8.47 17.28
C GLU A 312 -66.61 -7.62 16.10
N ASP A 313 -67.29 -7.72 14.94
CA ASP A 313 -67.03 -7.07 13.63
C ASP A 313 -68.32 -7.24 12.79
N PRO A 314 -68.76 -6.27 11.95
CA PRO A 314 -68.36 -6.30 10.54
C PRO A 314 -68.20 -4.94 9.83
N THR A 315 -66.99 -4.67 9.32
CA THR A 315 -66.65 -4.32 7.90
C THR A 315 -67.67 -3.54 7.01
N ILE A 316 -67.23 -2.44 6.33
CA ILE A 316 -67.25 -2.24 4.83
C ILE A 316 -66.96 -0.78 4.33
N THR A 317 -66.06 -0.68 3.32
CA THR A 317 -65.87 0.35 2.24
C THR A 317 -65.40 1.82 2.48
N GLN A 318 -64.22 2.09 1.87
CA GLN A 318 -63.67 3.27 1.17
C GLN A 318 -64.34 4.67 1.17
N GLU A 319 -63.50 5.72 1.21
CA GLU A 319 -63.69 6.98 0.44
C GLU A 319 -62.32 7.54 -0.07
N LYS A 320 -62.32 8.60 -0.89
CA LYS A 320 -61.16 9.16 -1.63
C LYS A 320 -60.65 10.52 -1.12
N THR A 321 -59.47 10.89 -1.62
CA THR A 321 -58.70 12.13 -1.47
C THR A 321 -59.47 13.45 -1.60
N PRO A 322 -59.03 14.50 -0.89
CA PRO A 322 -58.82 15.81 -1.52
C PRO A 322 -57.42 16.42 -1.26
N GLN A 323 -57.05 17.44 -2.05
CA GLN A 323 -55.76 18.16 -2.05
C GLN A 323 -55.91 19.59 -1.40
N PRO A 324 -54.97 20.56 -1.44
CA PRO A 324 -54.49 21.21 -0.22
C PRO A 324 -54.71 22.74 -0.13
N SER A 325 -54.37 23.36 1.00
CA SER A 325 -54.20 24.82 1.23
C SER A 325 -53.51 25.06 2.60
N PRO A 326 -52.91 26.23 2.88
CA PRO A 326 -51.56 26.60 2.41
C PRO A 326 -50.57 26.91 3.56
N LEU A 327 -49.34 27.32 3.22
CA LEU A 327 -48.23 27.53 4.18
C LEU A 327 -48.42 28.71 5.14
N ILE A 328 -47.82 28.58 6.33
CA ILE A 328 -47.32 29.69 7.16
C ILE A 328 -45.89 29.31 7.58
N GLU A 329 -44.90 30.12 7.21
CA GLU A 329 -43.51 29.91 7.63
C GLU A 329 -43.19 30.65 8.94
N SER A 330 -42.05 30.29 9.56
CA SER A 330 -41.47 31.01 10.70
C SER A 330 -39.96 31.15 10.48
N PRO A 331 -39.35 32.28 10.89
CA PRO A 331 -38.04 32.67 10.38
C PRO A 331 -36.91 31.79 10.91
N LYS A 332 -36.01 31.38 10.00
CA LYS A 332 -34.78 30.67 10.31
C LYS A 332 -33.62 31.67 10.38
N ASN A 333 -32.78 31.57 11.42
CA ASN A 333 -31.62 32.45 11.57
C ASN A 333 -30.51 32.02 10.60
N THR A 334 -29.94 32.96 9.85
CA THR A 334 -28.93 32.66 8.81
C THR A 334 -27.52 32.74 9.41
N GLU A 335 -26.84 31.60 9.51
CA GLU A 335 -25.39 31.59 9.70
C GLU A 335 -24.70 32.11 8.43
N ALA A 336 -23.66 32.93 8.59
CA ALA A 336 -22.93 33.50 7.46
C ALA A 336 -22.07 32.43 6.76
N GLY A 337 -21.74 32.70 5.50
CA GLY A 337 -20.69 31.97 4.79
C GLY A 337 -19.36 32.08 5.53
N THR A 338 -18.74 30.93 5.76
CA THR A 338 -17.43 30.79 6.39
C THR A 338 -16.53 29.99 5.46
N LYS A 339 -15.39 30.57 5.10
CA LYS A 339 -14.29 29.87 4.45
C LYS A 339 -13.29 29.42 5.52
N GLY A 340 -13.00 28.12 5.58
CA GLY A 340 -12.07 27.51 6.53
C GLY A 340 -11.22 26.46 5.83
N LEU A 341 -9.97 26.28 6.28
CA LEU A 341 -9.07 25.25 5.75
C LEU A 341 -8.52 24.39 6.90
N ARG A 342 -8.09 23.18 6.58
CA ARG A 342 -7.35 22.28 7.49
C ARG A 342 -6.30 21.50 6.71
N ILE A 343 -5.03 21.69 7.04
CA ILE A 343 -3.91 20.93 6.45
C ILE A 343 -3.63 19.69 7.28
N GLN A 344 -3.43 18.56 6.59
CA GLN A 344 -2.73 17.39 7.11
C GLN A 344 -1.44 17.13 6.32
N HIS A 345 -0.34 16.86 7.02
CA HIS A 345 0.99 16.63 6.45
C HIS A 345 1.75 15.59 7.27
N PHE A 346 2.61 14.83 6.60
CA PHE A 346 3.69 14.04 7.19
C PHE A 346 4.87 14.02 6.21
N SER A 347 6.07 13.81 6.71
CA SER A 347 7.27 13.52 5.91
C SER A 347 7.87 12.19 6.36
N LYS A 348 8.17 11.33 5.37
CA LYS A 348 8.91 10.07 5.56
C LYS A 348 10.42 10.22 5.30
N LYS A 349 10.88 11.41 4.89
CA LYS A 349 12.31 11.68 4.70
C LYS A 349 13.00 11.61 6.08
N PRO A 350 14.23 11.08 6.18
CA PRO A 350 15.02 11.21 7.40
C PRO A 350 15.33 12.68 7.66
N TYR A 351 15.62 13.05 8.92
CA TYR A 351 15.90 14.44 9.30
C TYR A 351 17.04 15.07 8.48
N ASP A 352 18.05 14.27 8.12
CA ASP A 352 19.17 14.63 7.24
C ASP A 352 18.85 14.10 5.83
N SER A 353 18.45 15.00 4.92
CA SER A 353 17.93 14.65 3.58
C SER A 353 18.37 15.66 2.53
N GLN A 354 18.47 15.24 1.26
CA GLN A 354 18.71 16.15 0.13
C GLN A 354 17.44 16.89 -0.29
N GLY A 355 16.28 16.23 -0.18
CA GLY A 355 14.95 16.81 -0.43
C GLY A 355 14.14 16.93 0.84
N VAL A 356 13.50 18.08 1.05
CA VAL A 356 12.49 18.29 2.09
C VAL A 356 11.12 18.12 1.47
N ASP A 357 10.39 17.11 1.96
CA ASP A 357 9.04 16.76 1.55
C ASP A 357 8.02 17.73 2.17
N PHE A 358 7.35 18.53 1.33
CA PHE A 358 6.29 19.45 1.73
C PHE A 358 4.88 18.95 1.37
N SER A 359 4.76 17.70 0.91
CA SER A 359 3.51 17.09 0.46
C SER A 359 2.41 17.19 1.53
N PHE A 360 1.21 17.60 1.12
CA PHE A 360 0.10 17.79 2.06
C PHE A 360 -1.25 17.49 1.42
N ARG A 361 -2.24 17.19 2.28
CA ARG A 361 -3.65 17.24 1.90
C ARG A 361 -4.38 18.32 2.68
N MET A 362 -5.29 19.04 2.02
CA MET A 362 -5.96 20.20 2.59
C MET A 362 -7.47 20.11 2.38
N TYR A 363 -8.21 20.17 3.48
CA TYR A 363 -9.67 20.15 3.52
C TYR A 363 -10.24 21.57 3.51
N ASN A 364 -11.36 21.79 2.83
CA ASN A 364 -12.24 22.93 3.12
C ASN A 364 -13.14 22.59 4.32
N THR A 365 -12.88 23.24 5.46
CA THR A 365 -13.64 23.06 6.70
C THR A 365 -14.76 24.09 6.88
N GLY A 366 -14.96 24.96 5.89
CA GLY A 366 -16.04 25.93 5.84
C GLY A 366 -17.33 25.39 5.21
N ASN A 367 -18.27 26.30 4.98
CA ASN A 367 -19.52 26.08 4.24
C ASN A 367 -19.59 26.91 2.92
N ASP A 368 -18.59 27.74 2.63
CA ASP A 368 -18.40 28.43 1.35
C ASP A 368 -17.41 27.67 0.43
N ILE A 369 -17.61 27.77 -0.88
CA ILE A 369 -16.63 27.31 -1.89
C ILE A 369 -15.38 28.19 -1.85
N ILE A 370 -14.20 27.57 -1.97
CA ILE A 370 -12.90 28.24 -1.99
C ILE A 370 -12.27 28.10 -3.38
N ASP A 371 -12.13 29.22 -4.10
CA ASP A 371 -11.23 29.32 -5.26
C ASP A 371 -9.79 29.25 -4.75
N LEU A 372 -8.96 28.36 -5.29
CA LEU A 372 -7.59 28.17 -4.79
C LEU A 372 -6.64 29.31 -5.20
N LYS A 373 -7.04 30.21 -6.11
CA LYS A 373 -6.32 31.47 -6.41
C LYS A 373 -6.32 32.45 -5.25
N ASP A 374 -7.34 32.39 -4.38
CA ASP A 374 -7.35 33.12 -3.11
C ASP A 374 -6.40 32.47 -2.07
N VAL A 375 -5.97 31.22 -2.29
CA VAL A 375 -5.32 30.39 -1.28
C VAL A 375 -3.81 30.39 -1.44
N LYS A 376 -3.15 30.42 -0.28
CA LYS A 376 -1.73 30.08 -0.18
C LYS A 376 -1.43 29.27 1.06
N VAL A 377 -0.46 28.38 0.96
CA VAL A 377 0.04 27.52 2.04
C VAL A 377 1.51 27.82 2.29
N ARG A 378 1.98 27.66 3.54
CA ARG A 378 3.41 27.82 3.88
C ARG A 378 3.95 26.64 4.67
N TYR A 379 5.14 26.20 4.28
CA TYR A 379 6.02 25.32 5.05
C TYR A 379 7.25 26.13 5.49
N TYR A 380 7.50 26.16 6.80
CA TYR A 380 8.52 26.97 7.46
C TYR A 380 9.70 26.12 7.90
N PHE A 381 10.91 26.59 7.61
CA PHE A 381 12.14 25.82 7.77
C PHE A 381 13.32 26.72 8.20
N LYS A 382 14.48 26.10 8.41
CA LYS A 382 15.73 26.79 8.69
C LYS A 382 16.83 26.41 7.71
N GLU A 383 17.42 27.42 7.10
CA GLU A 383 18.54 27.27 6.18
C GLU A 383 19.34 28.58 6.15
N GLU A 384 20.65 28.52 5.98
CA GLU A 384 21.52 29.70 5.89
C GLU A 384 21.82 30.12 4.44
N LEU A 385 21.58 29.22 3.47
CA LEU A 385 21.66 29.51 2.02
C LEU A 385 20.68 30.62 1.58
N SER A 386 20.99 31.30 0.48
CA SER A 386 20.05 32.24 -0.16
C SER A 386 18.77 31.53 -0.64
N VAL A 387 17.66 32.27 -0.69
CA VAL A 387 16.42 31.79 -1.32
C VAL A 387 16.60 31.42 -2.80
N ASP A 388 17.57 32.04 -3.48
CA ASP A 388 17.94 31.75 -4.88
C ASP A 388 18.88 30.52 -5.02
N GLU A 389 19.37 29.97 -3.91
CA GLU A 389 20.24 28.78 -3.88
C GLU A 389 19.46 27.47 -3.66
N MET A 390 18.12 27.54 -3.70
CA MET A 390 17.21 26.39 -3.61
C MET A 390 16.29 26.31 -4.83
N ASN A 391 15.80 25.10 -5.12
CA ASN A 391 14.80 24.81 -6.13
C ASN A 391 13.68 23.91 -5.54
N TRP A 392 12.56 23.83 -6.24
CA TRP A 392 11.40 23.03 -5.84
C TRP A 392 10.85 22.29 -7.05
N ALA A 393 10.11 21.21 -6.79
CA ALA A 393 9.30 20.50 -7.77
C ALA A 393 7.96 20.09 -7.13
N VAL A 394 6.90 20.12 -7.94
CA VAL A 394 5.60 19.51 -7.64
C VAL A 394 5.45 18.31 -8.56
N TYR A 395 4.98 17.18 -8.02
CA TYR A 395 4.88 15.91 -8.76
C TYR A 395 3.43 15.46 -8.96
N PHE A 396 2.49 16.02 -8.20
CA PHE A 396 1.06 15.72 -8.29
C PHE A 396 0.24 16.88 -7.71
N TYR A 397 -0.90 17.15 -8.34
CA TYR A 397 -1.96 18.04 -7.85
C TYR A 397 -3.30 17.40 -8.16
N SER A 398 -4.16 17.20 -7.17
CA SER A 398 -5.41 16.45 -7.37
C SER A 398 -6.54 17.24 -8.06
N LEU A 399 -6.33 18.52 -8.41
CA LEU A 399 -7.37 19.41 -8.95
C LEU A 399 -6.96 20.14 -10.25
N GLY A 400 -5.82 19.80 -10.85
CA GLY A 400 -5.27 20.49 -12.03
C GLY A 400 -3.98 19.84 -12.51
N ALA A 401 -3.20 20.55 -13.35
CA ALA A 401 -1.85 20.12 -13.70
C ALA A 401 -0.86 20.45 -12.58
N GLU A 402 0.25 19.73 -12.45
CA GLU A 402 1.35 20.09 -11.55
C GLU A 402 1.90 21.49 -11.84
N GLU A 403 1.82 21.94 -13.10
CA GLU A 403 2.19 23.28 -13.57
C GLU A 403 1.32 24.41 -12.97
N ASP A 404 0.09 24.10 -12.55
CA ASP A 404 -0.82 25.06 -11.90
C ASP A 404 -0.42 25.35 -10.43
N VAL A 405 0.51 24.58 -9.86
CA VAL A 405 0.99 24.76 -8.48
C VAL A 405 2.35 25.46 -8.49
N GLN A 406 2.34 26.74 -8.17
CA GLN A 406 3.53 27.59 -8.16
C GLN A 406 4.05 27.78 -6.74
N CYS A 407 5.33 27.49 -6.51
CA CYS A 407 5.99 27.65 -5.22
C CYS A 407 7.08 28.73 -5.24
N LYS A 408 7.37 29.35 -4.08
CA LYS A 408 8.45 30.34 -3.95
C LYS A 408 9.01 30.43 -2.54
N PHE A 409 10.33 30.53 -2.43
CA PHE A 409 11.04 30.74 -1.17
C PHE A 409 11.04 32.22 -0.74
N TYR A 410 10.97 32.44 0.57
CA TYR A 410 11.02 33.75 1.20
C TYR A 410 11.82 33.70 2.51
N ASP A 411 12.62 34.72 2.77
CA ASP A 411 13.22 34.93 4.09
C ASP A 411 12.17 35.38 5.11
N LEU A 412 12.38 34.99 6.37
CA LEU A 412 11.51 35.27 7.50
C LEU A 412 12.31 35.94 8.64
N PRO A 413 12.75 37.20 8.47
CA PRO A 413 13.62 37.89 9.42
C PRO A 413 12.93 38.15 10.76
N GLY A 414 13.71 38.10 11.84
CA GLY A 414 13.23 38.40 13.20
C GLY A 414 12.43 37.28 13.85
N LYS A 415 12.48 36.05 13.30
CA LYS A 415 11.88 34.84 13.87
C LYS A 415 12.95 33.90 14.45
N THR A 416 12.56 33.14 15.46
CA THR A 416 13.46 32.25 16.23
C THR A 416 13.18 30.77 15.97
N GLU A 417 11.92 30.43 15.67
CA GLU A 417 11.48 29.05 15.42
C GLU A 417 11.67 28.62 13.95
N ALA A 418 11.82 29.57 13.01
CA ALA A 418 12.16 29.38 11.60
C ALA A 418 12.89 30.63 11.06
N ASN A 419 13.64 30.52 9.96
CA ASN A 419 14.25 31.68 9.29
C ASN A 419 13.82 31.85 7.81
N LYS A 420 13.15 30.85 7.21
CA LYS A 420 12.60 30.88 5.85
C LYS A 420 11.26 30.17 5.77
N TYR A 421 10.56 30.36 4.66
CA TYR A 421 9.44 29.52 4.25
C TYR A 421 9.37 29.35 2.73
N ILE A 422 8.81 28.23 2.29
CA ILE A 422 8.28 28.06 0.95
C ILE A 422 6.78 28.38 1.00
N GLU A 423 6.33 29.28 0.13
CA GLU A 423 4.93 29.63 -0.09
C GLU A 423 4.44 28.90 -1.35
N ILE A 424 3.33 28.17 -1.23
CA ILE A 424 2.67 27.43 -2.30
C ILE A 424 1.39 28.17 -2.67
N THR A 425 1.17 28.38 -3.97
CA THR A 425 0.06 29.13 -4.58
C THR A 425 -0.48 28.39 -5.80
N PHE A 426 -1.73 28.68 -6.19
CA PHE A 426 -2.45 27.93 -7.23
C PHE A 426 -2.98 28.84 -8.33
N GLU A 427 -2.67 28.53 -9.59
CA GLU A 427 -3.20 29.21 -10.78
C GLU A 427 -4.57 28.64 -11.20
N THR A 428 -4.95 27.45 -10.73
CA THR A 428 -6.25 26.80 -10.98
C THR A 428 -6.72 26.01 -9.75
N GLY A 429 -7.99 25.55 -9.79
CA GLY A 429 -8.57 24.66 -8.79
C GLY A 429 -9.59 25.35 -7.88
N THR A 430 -10.58 24.56 -7.46
CA THR A 430 -11.69 24.96 -6.60
C THR A 430 -11.93 23.86 -5.57
N LEU A 431 -12.08 24.22 -4.30
CA LEU A 431 -12.28 23.30 -3.19
C LEU A 431 -13.66 23.55 -2.56
N HIS A 432 -14.62 22.65 -2.82
CA HIS A 432 -15.98 22.79 -2.29
C HIS A 432 -16.03 22.46 -0.79
N PRO A 433 -17.07 22.87 -0.04
CA PRO A 433 -17.21 22.53 1.38
C PRO A 433 -17.05 21.03 1.65
N LYS A 434 -16.21 20.68 2.62
CA LYS A 434 -15.77 19.32 2.99
C LYS A 434 -14.76 18.62 2.05
N ASP A 435 -14.61 19.06 0.80
CA ASP A 435 -13.64 18.46 -0.13
C ASP A 435 -12.21 18.48 0.43
N VAL A 436 -11.40 17.54 -0.05
CA VAL A 436 -9.96 17.46 0.19
C VAL A 436 -9.19 17.51 -1.13
N MET A 437 -8.14 18.33 -1.16
CA MET A 437 -7.14 18.31 -2.23
C MET A 437 -5.82 17.75 -1.74
N TYR A 438 -5.01 17.24 -2.65
CA TYR A 438 -3.67 16.71 -2.40
C TYR A 438 -2.65 17.41 -3.29
N ILE A 439 -1.46 17.68 -2.75
CA ILE A 439 -0.23 17.87 -3.54
C ILE A 439 0.87 16.93 -3.05
N THR A 440 1.78 16.58 -3.95
CA THR A 440 3.11 16.08 -3.58
C THR A 440 4.22 16.94 -4.18
N GLY A 441 5.29 17.16 -3.43
CA GLY A 441 6.37 18.04 -3.84
C GLY A 441 7.52 18.10 -2.84
N GLU A 442 8.71 18.42 -3.35
CA GLU A 442 9.95 18.53 -2.58
C GLU A 442 10.74 19.78 -2.96
N PHE A 443 11.55 20.27 -2.02
CA PHE A 443 12.58 21.26 -2.30
C PHE A 443 14.00 20.79 -1.99
N TYR A 444 14.95 21.27 -2.78
CA TYR A 444 16.35 20.87 -2.82
C TYR A 444 17.28 22.08 -2.77
N GLN A 445 18.47 21.91 -2.21
CA GLN A 445 19.57 22.86 -2.43
C GLN A 445 20.09 22.72 -3.88
N ASN A 446 20.39 23.81 -4.58
CA ASN A 446 20.83 23.80 -5.99
C ASN A 446 22.17 23.06 -6.20
N ASN A 447 22.96 22.90 -5.14
CA ASN A 447 24.21 22.15 -5.10
C ASN A 447 24.02 20.65 -4.76
N TRP A 448 22.78 20.18 -4.58
CA TRP A 448 22.42 18.83 -4.08
C TRP A 448 23.00 18.48 -2.70
N GLY A 449 23.23 19.49 -1.86
CA GLY A 449 23.53 19.33 -0.44
C GLY A 449 22.32 18.84 0.37
N ARG A 450 22.40 18.94 1.69
CA ARG A 450 21.48 18.29 2.63
C ARG A 450 20.99 19.25 3.71
N PHE A 451 19.70 19.20 4.00
CA PHE A 451 19.03 19.92 5.08
C PHE A 451 19.04 19.10 6.37
N GLU A 452 19.11 19.78 7.52
CA GLU A 452 18.86 19.22 8.86
C GLU A 452 17.48 19.70 9.32
N GLN A 453 16.47 18.84 9.19
CA GLN A 453 15.07 19.17 9.44
C GLN A 453 14.66 19.09 10.93
N ARG A 454 15.58 18.79 11.87
CA ARG A 454 15.23 18.70 13.31
C ARG A 454 14.74 20.01 13.92
N ASP A 455 15.24 21.15 13.45
CA ASP A 455 14.81 22.48 13.90
C ASP A 455 14.08 23.28 12.83
N ASP A 456 13.67 22.62 11.73
CA ASP A 456 12.59 23.07 10.88
C ASP A 456 11.29 23.14 11.67
N TYR A 457 10.61 24.28 11.58
CA TYR A 457 9.33 24.44 12.25
C TYR A 457 8.31 23.44 11.72
N SER A 458 8.14 23.34 10.40
CA SER A 458 7.06 22.56 9.78
C SER A 458 7.34 21.06 9.59
N TYR A 459 8.53 20.55 9.91
CA TYR A 459 8.85 19.14 9.72
C TYR A 459 8.03 18.20 10.64
N ASN A 460 7.33 17.23 10.04
CA ASN A 460 6.56 16.21 10.75
C ASN A 460 7.04 14.79 10.39
N SER A 461 8.04 14.26 11.10
CA SER A 461 8.53 12.90 10.90
C SER A 461 7.48 11.86 11.33
N ALA A 462 6.70 11.35 10.38
CA ALA A 462 5.58 10.43 10.61
C ALA A 462 5.30 9.57 9.37
N ASP A 463 4.52 8.50 9.52
CA ASP A 463 4.23 7.54 8.43
C ASP A 463 2.85 7.73 7.76
N SER A 464 2.04 8.65 8.29
CA SER A 464 0.61 8.81 7.99
C SER A 464 0.11 10.22 8.32
N TYR A 465 -0.98 10.65 7.67
CA TYR A 465 -1.52 12.01 7.79
C TYR A 465 -2.06 12.35 9.19
N ALA A 466 -1.66 13.51 9.72
CA ALA A 466 -2.19 14.11 10.94
C ALA A 466 -2.46 15.62 10.75
N ASP A 467 -3.41 16.17 11.50
CA ASP A 467 -3.75 17.61 11.52
C ASP A 467 -2.52 18.44 11.89
N TRP A 468 -1.91 19.10 10.90
CA TRP A 468 -0.61 19.71 11.07
C TRP A 468 -0.70 21.23 11.15
N LYS A 469 -0.66 21.75 12.39
CA LYS A 469 -0.81 23.19 12.69
C LYS A 469 0.47 24.01 12.54
N LYS A 470 1.60 23.40 12.19
CA LYS A 470 2.86 24.12 11.94
C LYS A 470 3.08 24.47 10.48
N MET A 471 2.25 23.96 9.56
CA MET A 471 2.02 24.59 8.26
C MET A 471 0.81 25.50 8.38
N THR A 472 0.81 26.61 7.64
CA THR A 472 -0.28 27.60 7.67
C THR A 472 -1.00 27.67 6.33
N ALA A 473 -2.29 28.01 6.37
CA ALA A 473 -3.09 28.31 5.18
C ALA A 473 -3.76 29.67 5.33
N TYR A 474 -3.84 30.43 4.23
CA TYR A 474 -4.43 31.75 4.15
C TYR A 474 -5.43 31.81 3.00
N ILE A 475 -6.48 32.62 3.13
CA ILE A 475 -7.46 32.94 2.07
C ILE A 475 -7.49 34.45 1.90
N SER A 476 -7.28 34.94 0.68
CA SER A 476 -7.17 36.36 0.34
C SER A 476 -6.17 37.11 1.26
N GLY A 477 -5.10 36.42 1.68
CA GLY A 477 -4.08 36.92 2.62
C GLY A 477 -4.41 36.79 4.12
N LYS A 478 -5.63 36.43 4.51
CA LYS A 478 -6.01 36.21 5.92
C LYS A 478 -5.68 34.78 6.36
N LEU A 479 -4.96 34.62 7.47
CA LEU A 479 -4.68 33.31 8.08
C LEU A 479 -5.98 32.60 8.50
N VAL A 480 -6.15 31.35 8.10
CA VAL A 480 -7.32 30.50 8.45
C VAL A 480 -6.94 29.13 9.04
N TRP A 481 -5.73 28.63 8.80
CA TRP A 481 -5.21 27.41 9.42
C TRP A 481 -3.78 27.60 9.91
N GLY A 482 -3.44 26.87 10.97
CA GLY A 482 -2.07 26.77 11.50
C GLY A 482 -1.68 27.89 12.45
N ILE A 483 -0.39 27.92 12.79
CA ILE A 483 0.26 28.87 13.68
C ILE A 483 1.55 29.32 12.99
N GLU A 484 1.80 30.63 12.92
CA GLU A 484 3.07 31.16 12.40
C GLU A 484 4.19 31.03 13.46
N PRO A 485 5.45 30.73 13.06
CA PRO A 485 6.59 30.69 13.97
C PRO A 485 6.89 32.06 14.62
N LYS A 486 7.44 32.02 15.83
CA LYS A 486 7.54 33.18 16.75
C LYS A 486 8.83 34.00 16.66
#